data_AF-A0A3M0WJM0-F1
#
_entry.id   AF-A0A3M0WJM0-F1
#
_cell.length_a   1.000
_cell.length_b   1.000
_cell.length_c   1.000
_cell.angle_alpha   90.00
_cell.angle_beta   90.00
_cell.angle_gamma   90.00
#
_symmetry.space_group_name_H-M   'P 1'
#
loop_
_entity.id
_entity.type
_entity.pdbx_description
1 polymer ?
#
loop_
_entity_poly.entity_id
_entity_poly.type
_entity_poly.pdbx_seq_one_letter_code
_entity_poly.pdbx_strand_id
1 'polypeptide(L)'
;MKIEGDALLLRIFVGETDRADGKLLYKKIVEICKENNVAGASVFRGIMGYGASSRIHSASLLTISEDLPIVIEIVDREDRIKKVLPE
;
A
#
# COMPACT_ATOMS: atom_id res chain seq x y z
N MET A 1 -19.80 -0.11 4.21
CA MET A 1 -20.27 -1.08 3.19
C MET A 1 -20.05 -2.48 3.75
N LYS A 2 -20.99 -3.42 3.57
CA LYS A 2 -20.85 -4.78 4.11
C LYS A 2 -20.42 -5.71 2.97
N ILE A 3 -19.31 -6.43 3.16
CA ILE A 3 -18.84 -7.47 2.23
C ILE A 3 -19.54 -8.77 2.66
N GLU A 4 -20.20 -9.45 1.73
CA GLU A 4 -20.92 -10.71 2.01
C GLU A 4 -20.47 -11.80 1.05
N GLY A 5 -20.10 -12.97 1.58
CA GLY A 5 -19.49 -14.05 0.79
C GLY A 5 -17.99 -13.87 0.59
N ASP A 6 -17.44 -14.47 -0.47
CA ASP A 6 -16.00 -14.51 -0.71
C ASP A 6 -15.41 -13.11 -0.97
N ALA A 7 -14.21 -12.90 -0.42
CA ALA A 7 -13.45 -11.66 -0.54
C ALA A 7 -11.98 -11.97 -0.81
N LEU A 8 -11.30 -11.02 -1.47
CA LEU A 8 -9.87 -11.07 -1.67
C LEU A 8 -9.18 -10.07 -0.75
N LEU A 9 -7.97 -10.43 -0.31
CA LEU A 9 -7.03 -9.52 0.34
C LEU A 9 -5.96 -9.12 -0.69
N LEU A 10 -5.99 -7.86 -1.12
CA LEU A 10 -4.91 -7.24 -1.89
C LEU A 10 -3.94 -6.58 -0.91
N ARG A 11 -2.65 -6.95 -1.01
CA ARG A 11 -1.55 -6.29 -0.31
C ARG A 11 -0.64 -5.62 -1.31
N ILE A 12 -0.40 -4.33 -1.10
CA ILE A 12 0.51 -3.54 -1.92
C ILE A 12 1.67 -3.10 -1.02
N PHE A 13 2.89 -3.40 -1.46
CA PHE A 13 4.13 -3.06 -0.76
C PHE A 13 4.84 -1.95 -1.54
N VAL A 14 5.09 -0.82 -0.90
CA VAL A 14 5.78 0.35 -1.48
C VAL A 14 6.73 0.96 -0.46
N GLY A 15 7.68 1.78 -0.91
CA GLY A 15 8.46 2.64 -0.03
C GLY A 15 7.64 3.81 0.49
N GLU A 16 7.96 4.29 1.68
CA GLU A 16 7.37 5.50 2.26
C GLU A 16 7.64 6.75 1.42
N THR A 17 8.79 6.77 0.75
CA THR A 17 9.23 7.93 -0.05
C THR A 17 8.86 7.80 -1.54
N ASP A 18 8.28 6.68 -1.95
CA ASP A 18 7.84 6.46 -3.33
C ASP A 18 6.83 7.53 -3.75
N ARG A 19 6.98 8.01 -4.99
CA ARG A 19 6.16 9.08 -5.55
C ARG A 19 5.60 8.72 -6.92
N ALA A 20 4.38 9.18 -7.17
CA ALA A 20 3.75 9.20 -8.47
C ALA A 20 3.07 10.56 -8.66
N ASP A 21 3.32 11.22 -9.80
CA ASP A 21 2.77 12.54 -10.13
C ASP A 21 2.96 13.59 -9.02
N GLY A 22 4.13 13.59 -8.39
CA GLY A 22 4.47 14.52 -7.31
C GLY A 22 3.84 14.19 -5.94
N LYS A 23 2.92 13.23 -5.85
CA LYS A 23 2.31 12.77 -4.59
C LYS A 23 2.99 11.51 -4.06
N LEU A 24 2.90 11.28 -2.74
CA LEU A 24 3.33 10.02 -2.13
C LEU A 24 2.47 8.88 -2.67
N LEU A 25 3.11 7.80 -3.12
CA LEU A 25 2.47 6.71 -3.84
C LEU A 25 1.37 6.05 -2.99
N TYR A 26 1.65 5.76 -1.71
CA TYR A 26 0.64 5.15 -0.84
C TYR A 26 -0.60 6.04 -0.65
N LYS A 27 -0.45 7.37 -0.62
CA LYS A 27 -1.60 8.29 -0.55
C LYS A 27 -2.41 8.23 -1.83
N LYS A 28 -1.74 8.26 -2.98
CA LYS A 28 -2.40 8.16 -4.28
C LYS A 28 -3.17 6.85 -4.43
N ILE A 29 -2.63 5.73 -3.96
CA ILE A 29 -3.32 4.43 -3.97
C ILE A 29 -4.60 4.47 -3.12
N VAL A 30 -4.55 5.08 -1.92
CA VAL A 30 -5.74 5.24 -1.07
C VAL A 30 -6.78 6.17 -1.72
N GLU A 31 -6.35 7.25 -2.41
CA GLU A 31 -7.23 8.10 -3.21
C GLU A 31 -7.93 7.29 -4.32
N ILE A 32 -7.19 6.51 -5.11
CA ILE A 32 -7.74 5.63 -6.16
C ILE A 32 -8.77 4.64 -5.59
N CYS A 33 -8.45 4.03 -4.44
CA CYS A 33 -9.36 3.13 -3.74
C CYS A 33 -10.67 3.84 -3.37
N LYS A 34 -10.57 5.06 -2.82
CA LYS A 34 -11.73 5.86 -2.45
C LYS A 34 -12.59 6.23 -3.66
N GLU A 35 -11.96 6.65 -4.76
CA GLU A 35 -12.64 7.00 -6.02
C GLU A 35 -13.36 5.81 -6.66
N ASN A 36 -12.78 4.60 -6.55
CA ASN A 36 -13.36 3.36 -7.07
C ASN A 36 -14.36 2.68 -6.12
N ASN A 37 -14.69 3.32 -4.98
CA ASN A 37 -15.67 2.83 -4.01
C ASN A 37 -15.38 1.41 -3.46
N VAL A 38 -14.11 1.03 -3.30
CA VAL A 38 -13.78 -0.17 -2.52
C VAL A 38 -14.23 -0.02 -1.06
N ALA A 39 -14.50 -1.14 -0.40
CA ALA A 39 -15.07 -1.22 0.94
C ALA A 39 -14.19 -0.56 2.01
N GLY A 40 -12.86 -0.68 1.87
CA GLY A 40 -11.89 -0.03 2.74
C GLY A 40 -10.45 -0.32 2.33
N ALA A 41 -9.53 0.52 2.79
CA ALA A 41 -8.09 0.35 2.67
C ALA A 41 -7.44 0.74 4.00
N SER A 42 -6.49 -0.06 4.47
CA SER A 42 -5.70 0.20 5.69
C SER A 42 -4.22 0.32 5.33
N VAL A 43 -3.53 1.29 5.92
CA VAL A 43 -2.12 1.57 5.66
C VAL A 43 -1.30 1.27 6.91
N PHE A 44 -0.27 0.45 6.76
CA PHE A 44 0.65 0.06 7.82
C PHE A 44 2.06 0.51 7.45
N ARG A 45 2.79 1.05 8.43
CA ARG A 45 4.21 1.36 8.30
C ARG A 45 5.02 0.28 9.01
N GLY A 46 5.90 -0.40 8.28
CA GLY A 46 6.85 -1.33 8.85
C GLY A 46 7.99 -0.59 9.54
N ILE A 47 8.57 -1.23 10.55
CA ILE A 47 9.76 -0.71 11.26
C ILE A 47 11.06 -1.03 10.52
N MET A 48 11.01 -2.04 9.63
CA MET A 48 12.13 -2.50 8.84
C MET A 48 11.64 -3.32 7.63
N GLY A 49 12.39 -3.30 6.53
CA GLY A 49 12.13 -4.14 5.35
C GLY A 49 13.31 -4.15 4.38
N TYR A 50 13.33 -5.11 3.47
CA TYR A 50 14.28 -5.17 2.36
C TYR A 50 13.55 -5.60 1.09
N GLY A 51 14.03 -5.16 -0.07
CA GLY A 51 13.43 -5.44 -1.37
C GLY A 51 14.47 -5.73 -2.45
N ALA A 52 14.12 -5.50 -3.72
CA ALA A 52 14.98 -5.81 -4.88
C ALA A 52 16.35 -5.10 -4.85
N SER A 53 16.46 -3.95 -4.19
CA SER A 53 17.72 -3.22 -4.00
C SER A 53 18.66 -3.83 -2.96
N SER A 54 18.23 -4.90 -2.25
CA SER A 54 18.96 -5.59 -1.18
C SER A 54 19.44 -4.70 -0.01
N ARG A 55 18.95 -3.45 0.09
CA ARG A 55 19.24 -2.56 1.22
C ARG A 55 18.24 -2.83 2.33
N ILE A 56 18.73 -2.93 3.56
CA ILE A 56 17.87 -2.98 4.75
C ILE A 56 17.44 -1.54 5.05
N HIS A 57 16.15 -1.30 4.91
CA HIS A 57 15.50 -0.08 5.34
C HIS A 57 15.09 -0.30 6.80
N SER A 58 15.65 0.47 7.74
CA SER A 58 15.33 0.34 9.17
C SER A 58 15.44 1.68 9.87
N ALA A 59 14.56 1.91 10.86
CA ALA A 59 14.67 3.05 11.76
C ALA A 59 15.72 2.73 12.85
N SER A 60 16.99 3.07 12.62
CA SER A 60 18.02 3.06 13.67
C SER A 60 18.54 4.48 13.90
N LEU A 61 18.83 4.84 15.16
CA LEU A 61 19.30 6.18 15.56
C LEU A 61 20.57 6.67 14.83
N LEU A 62 21.30 5.76 14.16
CA LEU A 62 22.57 6.05 13.48
C LEU A 62 22.48 5.92 11.95
N THR A 63 21.37 5.42 11.41
CA THR A 63 21.18 5.22 9.96
C THR A 63 19.88 5.88 9.54
N ILE A 64 20.02 7.10 9.02
CA ILE A 64 19.02 7.80 8.22
C ILE A 64 18.78 6.96 6.96
N SER A 65 17.94 5.93 7.06
CA SER A 65 17.35 5.22 5.93
C SER A 65 15.87 5.56 5.95
N GLU A 66 15.52 6.64 5.24
CA GLU A 66 14.22 7.33 5.33
C GLU A 66 13.10 6.66 4.52
N ASP A 67 13.36 5.51 3.91
CA ASP A 67 12.40 4.84 3.05
C ASP A 67 11.88 3.55 3.69
N LEU A 68 11.02 3.70 4.70
CA LEU A 68 10.42 2.55 5.39
C LEU A 68 9.37 1.85 4.51
N PRO A 69 9.20 0.53 4.65
CA PRO A 69 8.15 -0.17 3.90
C PRO A 69 6.76 0.25 4.38
N ILE A 70 5.90 0.58 3.42
CA ILE A 70 4.47 0.80 3.61
C ILE A 70 3.72 -0.39 3.01
N VAL A 71 2.78 -0.92 3.78
CA VAL A 71 1.84 -1.96 3.31
C VAL A 71 0.44 -1.37 3.28
N ILE A 72 -0.23 -1.50 2.13
CA ILE A 72 -1.61 -1.09 1.95
C ILE A 72 -2.43 -2.36 1.79
N GLU A 73 -3.38 -2.58 2.70
CA GLU A 73 -4.28 -3.73 2.67
C GLU A 73 -5.68 -3.30 2.25
N ILE A 74 -6.23 -3.98 1.25
CA ILE A 74 -7.60 -3.78 0.75
C ILE A 74 -8.31 -5.13 0.83
N VAL A 75 -9.47 -5.15 1.48
CA VAL A 75 -10.34 -6.33 1.54
C VAL A 75 -11.65 -5.98 0.86
N ASP A 76 -11.95 -6.63 -0.27
CA ASP A 76 -13.20 -6.47 -0.99
C ASP A 76 -13.49 -7.67 -1.90
N ARG A 77 -14.65 -7.67 -2.56
CA ARG A 77 -14.99 -8.63 -3.61
C ARG A 77 -14.03 -8.52 -4.80
N GLU A 78 -13.85 -9.63 -5.51
CA GLU A 78 -12.94 -9.72 -6.65
C GLU A 78 -13.23 -8.68 -7.74
N ASP A 79 -14.50 -8.46 -8.08
CA ASP A 79 -14.91 -7.51 -9.12
C ASP A 79 -14.52 -6.06 -8.80
N ARG A 80 -14.38 -5.73 -7.51
CA ARG A 80 -13.96 -4.41 -7.05
C ARG A 80 -12.45 -4.30 -6.93
N ILE A 81 -11.78 -5.34 -6.45
CA ILE A 81 -10.32 -5.43 -6.42
C ILE A 81 -9.77 -5.22 -7.84
N LYS A 82 -10.37 -5.85 -8.86
CA LYS A 82 -9.96 -5.71 -10.26
C LYS A 82 -9.99 -4.27 -10.79
N LYS A 83 -10.83 -3.38 -10.24
CA LYS A 83 -10.95 -1.97 -10.67
C LYS A 83 -9.78 -1.10 -10.22
N VAL A 84 -9.03 -1.53 -9.20
CA VAL A 84 -7.90 -0.77 -8.65
C VAL A 84 -6.55 -1.37 -9.04
N LEU A 85 -6.54 -2.44 -9.85
CA LEU A 85 -5.32 -3.00 -10.42
C LEU A 85 -4.92 -2.21 -11.69
N PRO A 86 -3.61 -2.08 -11.96
CA PRO A 86 -3.14 -1.57 -13.24
C PRO A 86 -3.55 -2.50 -14.39
N GLU A 87 -3.62 -1.95 -15.61
CA GLU A 87 -3.85 -2.71 -16.85
C GLU A 87 -2.70 -3.68 -17.17
#